data_AF-A0A397UK28-F1
#
_entry.id   AF-A0A397UK28-F1
#
_cell.length_a   1.000
_cell.length_b   1.000
_cell.length_c   1.000
_cell.angle_alpha   90.00
_cell.angle_beta   90.00
_cell.angle_gamma   90.00
#
_symmetry.space_group_name_H-M   'P 1'
#
loop_
_entity.id
_entity.type
_entity.pdbx_description
1 polymer ?
#
loop_
_entity_poly.entity_id
_entity_poly.type
_entity_poly.pdbx_seq_one_letter_code
_entity_poly.pdbx_strand_id
1 'polypeptide(L)' 'MSTSNEATNIGIVSRTETCTCCGKLKPIAEFTRISGSRMAVNASCNTCSDRDKRY' A
#
# COMPACT_ATOMS: atom_id res chain seq x y z
N MET A 1 -19.48 -39.08 -7.49
CA MET A 1 -18.45 -38.48 -8.37
C MET A 1 -18.49 -36.98 -8.14
N SER A 2 -17.59 -36.45 -7.30
CA SER A 2 -16.34 -35.74 -7.72
C SER A 2 -16.67 -34.29 -8.15
N THR A 3 -16.10 -33.20 -7.65
CA THR A 3 -14.98 -32.91 -6.73
C THR A 3 -15.15 -31.44 -6.28
N SER A 4 -14.68 -31.14 -5.08
CA SER A 4 -14.66 -29.82 -4.45
C SER A 4 -13.88 -28.79 -5.30
N ASN A 5 -14.49 -27.65 -5.60
CA ASN A 5 -13.81 -26.51 -6.20
C ASN A 5 -13.29 -25.60 -5.07
N GLU A 6 -12.15 -25.96 -4.49
CA GLU A 6 -11.42 -25.11 -3.56
C GLU A 6 -10.73 -23.98 -4.35
N ALA A 7 -11.31 -22.79 -4.33
CA ALA A 7 -10.68 -21.59 -4.82
C ALA A 7 -9.44 -21.31 -3.96
N THR A 8 -8.27 -21.64 -4.50
CA THR A 8 -6.98 -21.35 -3.90
C THR A 8 -6.82 -19.84 -3.88
N ASN A 9 -7.12 -19.25 -2.73
CA ASN A 9 -6.94 -17.83 -2.46
C ASN A 9 -5.42 -17.61 -2.33
N ILE A 10 -4.75 -17.43 -3.47
CA ILE A 10 -3.34 -17.06 -3.53
C ILE A 10 -3.27 -15.69 -2.85
N GLY A 11 -2.89 -15.70 -1.58
CA GLY A 11 -2.71 -14.51 -0.78
C GLY A 11 -1.61 -13.69 -1.39
N ILE A 12 -1.98 -12.76 -2.27
CA ILE A 12 -1.10 -11.70 -2.74
C ILE A 12 -0.71 -10.95 -1.47
N VAL A 13 0.52 -11.19 -0.99
CA VAL A 13 1.12 -10.44 0.11
C VAL A 13 1.39 -9.04 -0.44
N SER A 14 0.34 -8.24 -0.58
CA SER A 14 0.44 -6.84 -0.89
C SER A 14 1.10 -6.17 0.31
N ARG A 15 2.38 -5.85 0.16
CA ARG A 15 3.15 -5.12 1.16
C ARG A 15 2.35 -3.89 1.60
N THR A 16 2.06 -3.80 2.88
CA THR A 16 1.32 -2.69 3.49
C THR A 16 2.27 -1.86 4.34
N GLU A 17 2.06 -0.56 4.37
CA GLU A 17 2.81 0.38 5.20
C GLU A 17 1.81 1.27 5.95
N THR A 18 2.21 1.74 7.13
CA THR A 18 1.40 2.66 7.94
C THR A 18 1.70 4.09 7.52
N CYS A 19 0.67 4.84 7.13
CA CYS A 19 0.83 6.26 6.81
C CYS A 19 1.17 7.06 8.07
N THR A 20 2.28 7.79 8.05
CA THR A 20 2.70 8.63 9.19
C THR A 20 1.81 9.86 9.40
N CYS A 21 1.08 10.28 8.38
CA CYS A 21 0.18 11.44 8.45
C CYS A 21 -1.20 11.08 9.01
N CYS A 22 -1.81 9.97 8.57
CA CYS A 22 -3.16 9.58 9.00
C CYS A 22 -3.22 8.33 9.89
N GLY A 23 -2.09 7.68 10.16
CA GLY A 23 -1.98 6.50 11.02
C GLY A 23 -2.63 5.22 10.47
N LYS A 24 -3.13 5.24 9.24
CA LYS A 24 -3.84 4.08 8.65
C LYS A 24 -2.87 3.15 7.94
N LEU A 25 -3.08 1.85 8.14
CA LEU A 25 -2.39 0.79 7.40
C LEU A 25 -2.97 0.71 5.99
N LYS A 26 -2.12 0.88 4.98
CA LYS A 26 -2.52 0.96 3.57
C LYS A 26 -1.55 0.15 2.71
N PRO A 27 -1.99 -0.41 1.57
CA PRO A 27 -1.08 -1.06 0.64
C PRO A 27 -0.06 -0.04 0.09
N ILE A 28 1.18 -0.46 -0.16
CA ILE A 28 2.22 0.44 -0.73
C ILE A 28 1.83 1.06 -2.07
N ALA A 29 0.86 0.49 -2.78
CA ALA A 29 0.27 1.04 -3.99
C ALA A 29 -0.47 2.37 -3.74
N GLU A 30 -0.96 2.60 -2.51
CA GLU A 30 -1.55 3.86 -2.07
C GLU A 30 -0.52 4.88 -1.59
N PHE A 31 0.78 4.60 -1.71
CA PHE A 31 1.86 5.53 -1.38
C PHE A 31 2.58 5.96 -2.65
N THR A 32 3.07 7.21 -2.66
CA THR A 32 3.79 7.74 -3.81
C THR A 32 5.17 7.11 -3.84
N ARG A 33 5.55 6.53 -4.98
CA ARG A 33 6.90 5.95 -5.15
C ARG A 33 7.93 7.08 -5.21
N ILE A 34 9.00 6.94 -4.44
CA ILE A 34 10.12 7.87 -4.43
C ILE A 34 11.37 7.09 -4.81
N SER A 35 11.97 7.46 -5.93
CA SER A 35 13.25 6.92 -6.37
C SER A 35 14.37 7.41 -5.44
N GLY A 36 15.20 6.49 -4.96
CA GLY A 36 16.39 6.81 -4.14
C GLY A 36 16.17 6.81 -2.62
N SER A 37 14.94 6.60 -2.13
CA SER A 37 14.71 6.40 -0.69
C SER A 37 14.89 4.93 -0.30
N ARG A 38 15.36 4.66 0.93
CA ARG A 38 15.50 3.29 1.46
C ARG A 38 14.17 2.53 1.47
N MET A 39 13.04 3.24 1.56
CA MET A 39 11.70 2.64 1.61
C MET A 39 11.02 2.55 0.24
N ALA A 40 11.59 3.14 -0.82
CA ALA A 40 11.05 3.23 -2.19
C ALA A 40 9.66 3.90 -2.33
N VAL A 41 8.99 4.23 -1.23
CA VAL A 41 7.73 4.94 -1.15
C VAL A 41 7.82 6.06 -0.11
N ASN A 42 6.90 7.02 -0.20
CA ASN A 42 6.80 8.11 0.76
C ASN A 42 6.30 7.59 2.12
N ALA A 43 6.55 8.37 3.18
CA ALA A 43 6.06 8.04 4.53
C ALA A 43 4.55 8.27 4.69
N SER A 44 3.96 9.14 3.87
CA SER A 44 2.53 9.43 3.85
C SER A 44 1.85 8.86 2.61
N CYS A 45 0.59 8.44 2.73
CA CYS A 45 -0.19 7.94 1.61
C CYS A 45 -0.48 9.05 0.58
N ASN A 46 -0.85 8.68 -0.64
CA ASN A 46 -1.13 9.58 -1.76
C ASN A 46 -2.10 10.70 -1.38
N THR A 47 -3.15 10.40 -0.62
CA THR A 47 -4.13 11.40 -0.17
C THR A 47 -3.51 12.45 0.75
N CYS A 48 -2.64 12.02 1.67
CA CYS A 48 -1.94 12.92 2.58
C CYS A 48 -0.84 13.70 1.84
N SER A 49 -0.10 13.03 0.95
CA SER A 49 0.91 13.66 0.10
C SER A 49 0.31 14.71 -0.84
N ASP A 50 -0.89 14.50 -1.39
CA ASP A 50 -1.57 15.48 -2.25
C ASP A 50 -1.98 16.74 -1.48
N ARG A 51 -2.40 16.59 -0.22
CA ARG A 51 -2.73 17.72 0.65
C ARG A 51 -1.53 18.62 0.92
N ASP A 52 -0.35 18.04 1.10
CA ASP A 52 0.89 18.76 1.42
C ASP A 52 1.45 19.55 0.22
N LYS A 53 1.22 19.10 -1.01
CA LYS A 53 1.75 19.74 -2.24
C LYS A 53 1.07 21.07 -2.61
N ARG A 54 0.17 21.58 -1.78
CA ARG A 54 -0.66 22.77 -2.04
C ARG A 54 -0.08 24.06 -1.43
N TYR A 55 1.19 24.06 -1.02
CA TYR A 55 1.89 25.25 -0.51
C TYR A 55 3.20 25.49 -1.26
#